data_AF-A0A7S7RRM0-F1
#
_entry.id   AF-A0A7S7RRM0-F1
#
_cell.length_a   1.000
_cell.length_b   1.000
_cell.length_c   1.000
_cell.angle_alpha   90.00
_cell.angle_beta   90.00
_cell.angle_gamma   90.00
#
_symmetry.space_group_name_H-M   'P 1'
#
loop_
_entity.id
_entity.type
_entity.pdbx_description
1 polymer ?
#
loop_
_entity_poly.entity_id
_entity_poly.type
_entity_poly.pdbx_seq_one_letter_code
_entity_poly.pdbx_strand_id
1 'polypeptide(L)' 'MKIETQYTYEKMWAITNEAELLRIIEEEIGDADPKGALAYVKEAIKTGKTISVGSCKFREKK' A
#
# COMPACT_ATOMS: atom_id res chain seq x y z
N MET A 1 -9.63 -7.68 -5.56
CA MET A 1 -8.79 -6.55 -6.04
C MET A 1 -7.34 -7.00 -5.99
N LYS A 2 -6.55 -6.67 -7.01
CA LYS A 2 -5.10 -6.87 -6.97
C LYS A 2 -4.49 -5.50 -6.66
N ILE A 3 -3.67 -5.42 -5.62
CA ILE A 3 -3.01 -4.18 -5.22
C ILE A 3 -1.59 -4.24 -5.75
N GLU A 4 -1.12 -3.14 -6.29
CA GLU A 4 0.27 -2.97 -6.66
C GLU A 4 0.93 -2.00 -5.71
N THR A 5 2.09 -2.40 -5.18
CA THR A 5 2.94 -1.60 -4.32
C THR A 5 4.23 -1.24 -5.05
N GLN A 6 4.69 0.00 -4.91
CA GLN A 6 5.99 0.46 -5.39
C GLN A 6 6.74 1.07 -4.20
N TYR A 7 7.90 0.48 -3.88
CA TYR A 7 8.82 1.05 -2.90
C TYR A 7 9.53 2.27 -3.48
N THR A 8 9.85 3.29 -2.68
CA THR A 8 10.54 4.50 -3.20
C THR A 8 11.90 4.19 -3.83
N TYR A 9 12.61 3.17 -3.34
CA TYR A 9 13.91 2.76 -3.89
C TYR A 9 13.80 1.87 -5.14
N GLU A 10 12.60 1.36 -5.48
CA GLU A 10 12.35 0.54 -6.66
C GLU A 10 11.44 1.27 -7.66
N LYS A 11 11.79 1.24 -8.94
CA LYS A 11 10.90 1.78 -9.99
C LYS A 11 9.81 0.80 -10.44
N MET A 12 9.78 -0.41 -9.86
CA MET A 12 8.87 -1.48 -10.26
C MET A 12 7.64 -1.56 -9.35
N TRP A 13 6.53 -1.99 -9.92
CA TRP A 13 5.30 -2.27 -9.19
C TRP A 13 5.23 -3.77 -8.93
N ALA A 14 5.15 -4.16 -7.67
CA ALA A 14 4.96 -5.54 -7.24
C ALA A 14 3.48 -5.76 -6.91
N ILE A 15 2.92 -6.89 -7.32
CA ILE A 15 1.57 -7.28 -6.90
C ILE A 15 1.69 -7.78 -5.47
N THR A 16 1.01 -7.10 -4.55
CA THR A 16 0.99 -7.47 -3.13
C THR A 16 -0.36 -8.05 -2.76
N ASN A 17 -0.34 -9.09 -1.94
CA ASN A 17 -1.53 -9.60 -1.29
C ASN A 17 -1.80 -8.81 0.01
N GLU A 18 -2.96 -9.03 0.63
CA GLU A 18 -3.37 -8.26 1.81
C GLU A 18 -2.45 -8.44 3.02
N ALA A 19 -1.89 -9.64 3.23
CA ALA A 19 -0.99 -9.92 4.34
C ALA A 19 0.38 -9.27 4.12
N GLU A 20 0.90 -9.29 2.89
CA GLU A 20 2.12 -8.55 2.53
C GLU A 20 1.93 -7.05 2.63
N LEU A 21 0.80 -6.55 2.14
CA LEU A 21 0.46 -5.14 2.22
C LEU A 21 0.41 -4.64 3.67
N LEU A 22 -0.18 -5.44 4.58
CA LEU A 22 -0.20 -5.11 6.00
C LEU A 22 1.20 -5.05 6.60
N ARG A 23 2.07 -6.02 6.27
CA ARG A 23 3.48 -6.02 6.73
C ARG A 23 4.23 -4.79 6.23
N ILE A 24 4.10 -4.45 4.95
CA ILE A 24 4.73 -3.26 4.36
C ILE A 24 4.26 -2.00 5.08
N ILE A 25 2.95 -1.89 5.32
CA ILE A 25 2.40 -0.74 6.04
C ILE A 25 2.94 -0.69 7.47
N GLU A 26 2.99 -1.81 8.19
CA GLU A 26 3.53 -1.91 9.55
C GLU A 26 5.00 -1.49 9.61
N GLU A 27 5.83 -1.92 8.65
CA GLU A 27 7.23 -1.51 8.53
C GLU A 27 7.39 0.00 8.25
N GLU A 28 6.48 0.59 7.47
CA GLU A 28 6.57 1.99 7.05
C GLU A 28 6.02 2.98 8.09
N ILE A 29 4.99 2.59 8.85
CA ILE A 29 4.35 3.48 9.83
C ILE A 29 4.83 3.22 11.28
N GLY A 30 5.51 2.11 11.54
CA GLY A 30 6.03 1.74 12.85
C GLY A 30 4.91 1.49 13.88
N ASP A 31 4.93 2.26 14.98
CA ASP A 31 3.99 2.13 16.11
C ASP A 31 2.57 2.67 15.86
N ALA A 32 2.30 3.21 14.67
CA ALA A 32 0.97 3.67 14.29
C ALA A 32 0.04 2.50 13.91
N ASP A 33 -1.29 2.73 13.87
CA ASP A 33 -2.29 1.68 13.60
C ASP A 33 -2.22 1.14 12.14
N PRO A 34 -1.66 -0.06 11.90
CA PRO A 34 -1.43 -0.55 10.55
C PRO A 34 -2.72 -1.04 9.89
N LYS A 35 -3.72 -1.42 10.69
CA LYS A 35 -5.03 -1.86 10.20
C LYS A 35 -5.84 -0.69 9.65
N GLY A 36 -5.84 0.45 10.32
CA GLY A 36 -6.47 1.68 9.85
C GLY A 36 -5.81 2.21 8.59
N ALA A 37 -4.48 2.19 8.54
CA ALA A 37 -3.74 2.54 7.33
C ALA A 37 -4.06 1.59 6.15
N LEU A 38 -4.14 0.28 6.40
CA LEU A 38 -4.57 -0.70 5.41
C LEU A 38 -6.01 -0.43 4.91
N ALA A 39 -6.93 -0.10 5.80
CA ALA A 39 -8.31 0.23 5.44
C ALA A 39 -8.36 1.48 4.56
N TYR A 40 -7.67 2.55 4.97
CA TYR A 40 -7.53 3.77 4.19
C TYR A 40 -6.95 3.50 2.80
N VAL A 41 -5.90 2.68 2.71
CA VAL A 41 -5.27 2.34 1.43
C VAL A 41 -6.27 1.67 0.50
N LYS A 42 -6.99 0.66 0.97
CA LYS A 42 -8.00 -0.05 0.19
C LYS A 42 -9.11 0.87 -0.29
N GLU A 43 -9.57 1.80 0.53
CA GLU A 43 -10.61 2.75 0.14
C GLU A 43 -10.11 3.79 -0.86
N ALA A 44 -8.91 4.32 -0.66
CA ALA A 44 -8.37 5.36 -1.53
C ALA A 44 -8.03 4.84 -2.93
N ILE A 45 -7.43 3.65 -3.04
CA ILE A 45 -7.04 3.08 -4.36
C ILE A 45 -8.24 2.67 -5.22
N LYS A 46 -9.40 2.37 -4.61
CA LYS A 46 -10.65 2.10 -5.33
C LYS A 46 -11.11 3.25 -6.20
N THR A 47 -10.68 4.48 -5.88
CA THR A 47 -10.98 5.67 -6.68
C THR A 47 -10.10 5.77 -7.94
N GLY A 48 -9.23 4.79 -8.20
CA GLY A 48 -8.26 4.78 -9.30
C GLY A 48 -7.05 5.67 -9.04
N LYS A 49 -6.93 6.23 -7.82
CA LYS A 49 -5.80 7.07 -7.40
C LYS A 49 -4.65 6.21 -6.91
N THR A 50 -3.43 6.70 -7.13
CA THR A 50 -2.24 6.21 -6.43
C THR A 50 -2.09 7.01 -5.15
N ILE A 51 -1.88 6.32 -4.03
CA ILE A 51 -1.60 6.96 -2.74
C ILE A 51 -0.23 6.56 -2.23
N SER A 52 0.29 7.30 -1.26
CA SER A 52 1.55 6.99 -0.58
C SER A 52 1.31 6.79 0.91
N VAL A 53 1.95 5.78 1.49
CA VAL A 53 2.09 5.58 2.95
C VAL A 53 3.57 5.43 3.23
N GLY A 54 4.12 6.32 4.06
CA GLY A 54 5.57 6.44 4.24
C GLY A 54 6.28 6.70 2.91
N SER A 55 7.22 5.81 2.60
CA SER A 55 8.00 5.74 1.36
C SER A 55 7.42 4.73 0.36
N CYS A 56 6.26 4.14 0.60
CA CYS A 56 5.62 3.21 -0.34
C CYS A 56 4.44 3.85 -1.06
N LYS A 57 4.26 3.50 -2.34
CA LYS A 57 3.10 3.89 -3.15
C LYS A 57 2.20 2.70 -3.40
N PHE A 58 0.89 2.92 -3.41
CA PHE A 58 -0.12 1.90 -3.57
C PHE A 58 -1.12 2.32 -4.64
N ARG A 59 -1.50 1.37 -5.50
CA ARG A 59 -2.56 1.56 -6.49
C ARG A 59 -3.32 0.26 -6.71
N GLU A 60 -4.54 0.38 -7.23
CA GLU A 60 -5.25 -0.77 -7.76
C GLU A 60 -4.64 -1.19 -9.10
N LYS A 61 -4.39 -2.49 -9.26
CA LYS A 61 -4.00 -3.08 -10.53
C LYS A 61 -5.22 -3.06 -11.46
N LYS A 62 -5.10 -2.32 -12.56
CA LYS A 62 -6.06 -2.35 -13.67
C LYS A 62 -6.03 -3.69 -14.40
#